data_AF-A0A2T2YLS1-F1
#
_entry.id   AF-A0A2T2YLS1-F1
#
_cell.length_a   1.000
_cell.length_b   1.000
_cell.length_c   1.000
_cell.angle_alpha   90.00
_cell.angle_beta   90.00
_cell.angle_gamma   90.00
#
_symmetry.space_group_name_H-M   'P 1'
#
loop_
_entity.id
_entity.type
_entity.pdbx_description
1 polymer ?
#
loop_
_entity_poly.entity_id
_entity_poly.type
_entity_poly.pdbx_seq_one_letter_code
_entity_poly.pdbx_strand_id
1 'polypeptide(L)'
;MSHYKVKAAKHLLDSDIKAILHFWEMHTLTPDAFREKFKNSEFHLVKDYSSTIRAVARVNFDFKLRINEQLFAYPEFGGFVALPQGKGYGTELLQYLIQNLKKRKLEALGFCEKPLRPYYEKCGIRILYDQAKFLRTAEQNEWIPSSDDDILDLTLSPASWQQLQSLSPANLAYLVED
;
A
#
# COMPACT_ATOMS: atom_id res chain seq x y z
N MET A 1 16.81 0.30 -19.04
CA MET A 1 16.07 -0.90 -18.63
C MET A 1 16.13 -0.94 -17.11
N SER A 2 14.96 -0.86 -16.50
CA SER A 2 14.78 -0.92 -15.07
C SER A 2 14.73 -2.37 -14.63
N HIS A 3 15.03 -2.64 -13.35
CA HIS A 3 14.93 -3.96 -12.76
C HIS A 3 13.95 -3.94 -11.60
N TYR A 4 12.92 -4.78 -11.69
CA TYR A 4 11.98 -5.02 -10.62
C TYR A 4 12.51 -6.04 -9.61
N LYS A 5 12.39 -5.74 -8.33
CA LYS A 5 12.79 -6.60 -7.21
C LYS A 5 11.73 -6.56 -6.11
N VAL A 6 11.48 -7.71 -5.50
CA VAL A 6 10.65 -7.83 -4.29
C VAL A 6 11.55 -8.30 -3.15
N LYS A 7 11.48 -7.63 -2.00
CA LYS A 7 12.28 -7.96 -0.81
C LYS A 7 11.42 -7.87 0.44
N ALA A 8 11.48 -8.89 1.30
CA ALA A 8 11.01 -8.74 2.69
C ALA A 8 11.91 -7.74 3.43
N ALA A 9 11.39 -7.08 4.47
CA ALA A 9 12.13 -6.08 5.25
C ALA A 9 13.51 -6.58 5.71
N LYS A 10 13.57 -7.80 6.26
CA LYS A 10 14.82 -8.45 6.71
C LYS A 10 15.87 -8.67 5.62
N HIS A 11 15.49 -8.64 4.34
CA HIS A 11 16.38 -8.84 3.19
C HIS A 11 16.76 -7.52 2.48
N LEU A 12 16.29 -6.37 2.97
CA LEU A 12 16.74 -5.07 2.49
C LEU A 12 18.16 -4.78 2.97
N LEU A 13 18.97 -4.23 2.06
CA LEU A 13 20.28 -3.71 2.40
C LEU A 13 20.13 -2.41 3.19
N ASP A 14 21.09 -2.07 4.06
CA ASP A 14 21.07 -0.80 4.79
C ASP A 14 21.00 0.40 3.85
N SER A 15 21.67 0.34 2.70
CA SER A 15 21.60 1.39 1.67
C SER A 15 20.21 1.50 1.04
N ASP A 16 19.52 0.37 0.85
CA ASP A 16 18.14 0.37 0.35
C ASP A 16 17.22 1.02 1.39
N ILE A 17 17.35 0.65 2.67
CA ILE A 17 16.56 1.21 3.77
C ILE A 17 16.78 2.73 3.88
N LYS A 18 18.05 3.19 3.86
CA LYS A 18 18.36 4.62 3.90
C LYS A 18 17.73 5.39 2.75
N ALA A 19 17.72 4.82 1.54
CA ALA A 19 17.06 5.45 0.39
C ALA A 19 15.53 5.50 0.54
N ILE A 20 14.91 4.42 1.04
CA ILE A 20 13.46 4.37 1.30
C ILE A 20 13.07 5.40 2.37
N LEU A 21 13.81 5.45 3.48
CA LEU A 21 13.62 6.43 4.54
C LEU A 21 13.77 7.87 4.03
N HIS A 22 14.72 8.12 3.13
CA HIS A 22 14.85 9.41 2.48
C HIS A 22 13.64 9.75 1.59
N PHE A 23 13.12 8.79 0.82
CA PHE A 23 11.94 8.98 -0.02
C PHE A 23 10.67 9.24 0.77
N TRP A 24 10.58 8.70 1.98
CA TRP A 24 9.46 8.89 2.89
C TRP A 24 9.67 10.05 3.87
N GLU A 25 10.78 10.78 3.77
CA GLU A 25 11.13 11.88 4.68
C GLU A 25 11.17 11.45 6.18
N MET A 26 11.47 10.17 6.42
CA MET A 26 11.53 9.56 7.76
C MET A 26 12.99 9.36 8.19
N HIS A 27 13.63 10.36 8.77
CA HIS A 27 15.08 10.28 9.06
C HIS A 27 15.46 9.66 10.42
N THR A 28 14.48 9.30 11.24
CA THR A 28 14.71 8.91 12.65
C THR A 28 14.92 7.42 12.88
N LEU A 29 14.64 6.57 11.89
CA LEU A 29 14.75 5.11 12.03
C LEU A 29 16.14 4.60 11.65
N THR A 30 16.74 3.77 12.50
CA THR A 30 17.90 2.96 12.14
C THR A 30 17.48 1.80 11.22
N PRO A 31 18.40 1.21 10.44
CA PRO A 31 18.08 0.03 9.62
C PRO A 31 17.46 -1.13 10.40
N ASP A 32 17.91 -1.39 11.63
CA ASP A 32 17.36 -2.46 12.45
C ASP A 32 15.95 -2.13 12.97
N ALA A 33 15.74 -0.89 13.45
CA ALA A 33 14.41 -0.43 13.85
C ALA A 33 13.42 -0.45 12.67
N PHE A 34 13.88 -0.13 11.47
CA PHE A 34 13.08 -0.24 10.25
C PHE A 34 12.67 -1.69 9.97
N ARG A 35 13.61 -2.63 10.04
CA ARG A 35 13.33 -4.05 9.81
C ARG A 35 12.32 -4.61 10.80
N GLU A 36 12.43 -4.23 12.07
CA GLU A 36 11.47 -4.63 13.09
C GLU A 36 10.10 -4.00 12.84
N LYS A 37 10.05 -2.69 12.61
CA LYS A 37 8.79 -1.96 12.35
C LYS A 37 8.03 -2.51 11.15
N PHE A 38 8.74 -2.90 10.10
CA PHE A 38 8.15 -3.37 8.84
C PHE A 38 8.31 -4.88 8.64
N LYS A 39 8.49 -5.67 9.72
CA LYS A 39 8.76 -7.12 9.64
C LYS A 39 7.70 -7.93 8.87
N ASN A 40 6.44 -7.47 8.92
CA ASN A 40 5.31 -8.07 8.22
C ASN A 40 5.06 -7.44 6.84
N SER A 41 6.00 -6.65 6.32
CA SER A 41 5.89 -6.01 5.01
C SER A 41 6.89 -6.56 3.99
N GLU A 42 6.50 -6.52 2.72
CA GLU A 42 7.40 -6.63 1.58
C GLU A 42 7.53 -5.29 0.85
N PHE A 43 8.67 -5.14 0.17
CA PHE A 43 9.06 -3.93 -0.53
C PHE A 43 9.27 -4.26 -2.00
N HIS A 44 8.54 -3.54 -2.84
CA HIS A 44 8.59 -3.64 -4.28
C HIS A 44 9.41 -2.48 -4.81
N LEU A 45 10.50 -2.79 -5.52
CA LEU A 45 11.49 -1.82 -5.95
C LEU A 45 11.64 -1.86 -7.46
N VAL A 46 11.62 -0.70 -8.08
CA VAL A 46 12.20 -0.51 -9.43
C VAL A 46 13.54 0.16 -9.25
N LYS A 47 14.60 -0.50 -9.74
CA LYS A 47 15.97 0.01 -9.72
C LYS A 47 16.46 0.30 -11.13
N ASP A 48 17.34 1.28 -11.29
CA ASP A 48 18.08 1.47 -12.54
C ASP A 48 19.33 0.57 -12.61
N TYR A 49 20.11 0.70 -13.68
CA TYR A 49 21.33 -0.09 -13.89
C TYR A 49 22.42 0.15 -12.85
N SER A 50 22.43 1.30 -12.19
CA SER A 50 23.34 1.62 -11.09
C SER A 50 22.87 1.03 -9.76
N SER A 51 21.80 0.22 -9.78
CA SER A 51 21.10 -0.30 -8.59
C SER A 51 20.48 0.76 -7.70
N THR A 52 20.32 1.98 -8.21
CA THR A 52 19.63 3.09 -7.51
C THR A 52 18.13 2.85 -7.56
N ILE A 53 17.45 2.97 -6.41
CA ILE A 53 15.99 2.86 -6.32
C ILE A 53 15.38 4.07 -7.03
N ARG A 54 14.47 3.82 -7.97
CA ARG A 54 13.72 4.84 -8.71
C ARG A 54 12.24 4.84 -8.38
N ALA A 55 11.71 3.72 -7.90
CA ALA A 55 10.42 3.69 -7.26
C ALA A 55 10.40 2.60 -6.18
N VAL A 56 9.62 2.85 -5.13
CA VAL A 56 9.34 1.92 -4.04
C VAL A 56 7.84 1.90 -3.75
N ALA A 57 7.34 0.74 -3.38
CA ALA A 57 6.05 0.56 -2.72
C ALA A 57 6.23 -0.49 -1.62
N ARG A 58 5.42 -0.37 -0.58
CA ARG A 58 5.29 -1.33 0.51
C ARG A 58 3.98 -2.10 0.33
N VAL A 59 4.03 -3.40 0.58
CA VAL A 59 2.83 -4.22 0.78
C VAL A 59 2.88 -4.76 2.21
N ASN A 60 1.93 -4.34 3.04
CA ASN A 60 1.79 -4.77 4.42
C ASN A 60 0.88 -6.00 4.50
N PHE A 61 1.37 -7.11 5.04
CA PHE A 61 0.56 -8.32 5.23
C PHE A 61 -0.18 -8.35 6.57
N ASP A 62 0.08 -7.38 7.43
CA ASP A 62 -0.54 -7.26 8.75
C ASP A 62 -1.56 -6.12 8.72
N PHE A 63 -2.57 -6.28 7.87
CA PHE A 63 -3.66 -5.33 7.73
C PHE A 63 -4.99 -6.09 7.71
N LYS A 64 -5.84 -5.78 8.69
CA LYS A 64 -7.11 -6.47 8.88
C LYS A 64 -8.24 -5.46 9.09
N LEU A 65 -9.35 -5.68 8.40
CA LEU A 65 -10.57 -4.91 8.56
C LEU A 65 -11.62 -5.77 9.24
N ARG A 66 -12.22 -5.26 10.31
CA ARG A 66 -13.44 -5.82 10.89
C ARG A 66 -14.65 -5.09 10.31
N ILE A 67 -15.53 -5.83 9.64
CA ILE A 67 -16.76 -5.33 9.01
C ILE A 67 -17.90 -6.26 9.44
N ASN A 68 -18.95 -5.75 10.08
CA ASN A 68 -20.07 -6.56 10.60
C ASN A 68 -19.61 -7.77 11.44
N GLU A 69 -18.66 -7.55 12.36
CA GLU A 69 -18.04 -8.58 13.21
C GLU A 69 -17.25 -9.67 12.48
N GLN A 70 -17.11 -9.58 11.16
CA GLN A 70 -16.25 -10.46 10.37
C GLN A 70 -14.88 -9.80 10.14
N LEU A 71 -13.82 -10.57 10.29
CA LEU A 71 -12.44 -10.13 10.09
C LEU A 71 -11.96 -10.51 8.70
N PHE A 72 -11.47 -9.53 7.95
CA PHE A 72 -10.93 -9.68 6.61
C PHE A 72 -9.48 -9.25 6.61
N ALA A 73 -8.57 -10.12 6.19
CA ALA A 73 -7.16 -9.79 6.01
C ALA A 73 -6.89 -9.43 4.55
N TYR A 74 -6.27 -8.27 4.32
CA TYR A 74 -5.88 -7.80 2.99
C TYR A 74 -4.43 -7.35 3.02
N PRO A 75 -3.57 -7.78 2.08
CA PRO A 75 -2.32 -7.08 1.87
C PRO A 75 -2.58 -5.61 1.50
N GLU A 76 -2.04 -4.68 2.28
CA GLU A 76 -2.25 -3.25 2.10
C GLU A 76 -1.07 -2.64 1.32
N PHE A 77 -1.39 -2.03 0.18
CA PHE A 77 -0.47 -1.24 -0.64
C PHE A 77 -0.33 0.18 -0.04
N GLY A 78 0.90 0.58 0.25
CA GLY A 78 1.22 1.91 0.75
C GLY A 78 2.70 2.28 0.55
N GLY A 79 3.13 3.41 1.11
CA GLY A 79 4.53 3.86 1.01
C GLY A 79 5.03 4.02 -0.43
N PHE A 80 4.13 4.33 -1.36
CA PHE A 80 4.41 4.39 -2.78
C PHE A 80 5.04 5.72 -3.18
N VAL A 81 6.28 5.68 -3.65
CA VAL A 81 7.03 6.86 -4.08
C VAL A 81 7.84 6.53 -5.32
N ALA A 82 7.90 7.46 -6.28
CA ALA A 82 8.75 7.36 -7.47
C ALA A 82 9.57 8.65 -7.66
N LEU A 83 10.90 8.49 -7.78
CA LEU A 83 11.84 9.59 -7.95
C LEU A 83 12.89 9.26 -9.04
N PRO A 84 13.15 10.19 -9.98
CA PRO A 84 12.46 11.47 -10.15
C PRO A 84 11.03 11.28 -10.70
N GLN A 85 10.15 12.22 -10.36
CA GLN A 85 8.77 12.25 -10.87
C GLN A 85 8.72 12.45 -12.39
N GLY A 86 7.62 12.02 -13.02
CA GLY A 86 7.40 12.21 -14.46
C GLY A 86 8.24 11.32 -15.39
N LYS A 87 9.00 10.35 -14.85
CA LYS A 87 9.79 9.40 -15.65
C LYS A 87 9.13 8.03 -15.85
N GLY A 88 7.90 7.84 -15.38
CA GLY A 88 7.15 6.59 -15.56
C GLY A 88 7.50 5.45 -14.60
N TYR A 89 8.54 5.59 -13.75
CA TYR A 89 8.94 4.53 -12.81
C TYR A 89 7.84 4.09 -11.85
N GLY A 90 6.97 5.02 -11.41
CA GLY A 90 5.84 4.69 -10.56
C GLY A 90 4.82 3.80 -11.27
N THR A 91 4.47 4.14 -12.52
CA THR A 91 3.55 3.34 -13.33
C THR A 91 4.14 1.96 -13.63
N GLU A 92 5.42 1.89 -13.96
CA GLU A 92 6.14 0.63 -14.16
C GLU A 92 6.12 -0.24 -12.89
N LEU A 93 6.43 0.35 -11.73
CA LEU A 93 6.38 -0.35 -10.44
C LEU A 93 4.99 -0.90 -10.15
N LEU A 94 3.94 -0.08 -10.33
CA LEU A 94 2.56 -0.47 -10.06
C LEU A 94 2.12 -1.65 -10.95
N GLN A 95 2.50 -1.63 -12.23
CA GLN A 95 2.23 -2.74 -13.15
C GLN A 95 2.90 -4.04 -12.70
N TYR A 96 4.20 -4.01 -12.36
CA TYR A 96 4.90 -5.20 -11.87
C TYR A 96 4.35 -5.71 -10.53
N LEU A 97 4.01 -4.79 -9.63
CA LEU A 97 3.41 -5.11 -8.33
C LEU A 97 2.08 -5.85 -8.52
N ILE A 98 1.17 -5.32 -9.34
CA ILE A 98 -0.14 -5.94 -9.58
C ILE A 98 0.01 -7.30 -10.26
N GLN A 99 0.91 -7.43 -11.24
CA GLN A 99 1.20 -8.72 -11.86
C GLN A 99 1.73 -9.74 -10.83
N ASN A 100 2.59 -9.31 -9.90
CA ASN A 100 3.09 -10.16 -8.83
C ASN A 100 1.98 -10.63 -7.88
N LEU A 101 1.11 -9.71 -7.43
CA LEU A 101 -0.02 -10.02 -6.57
C LEU A 101 -0.99 -10.99 -7.24
N LYS A 102 -1.36 -10.74 -8.51
CA LYS A 102 -2.22 -11.63 -9.31
C LYS A 102 -1.62 -13.02 -9.44
N LYS A 103 -0.34 -13.12 -9.77
CA LYS A 103 0.37 -14.41 -9.88
C LYS A 103 0.35 -15.20 -8.58
N ARG A 104 0.38 -14.51 -7.44
CA ARG A 104 0.32 -15.10 -6.09
C ARG A 104 -1.12 -15.29 -5.58
N LYS A 105 -2.14 -14.90 -6.35
CA LYS A 105 -3.56 -14.93 -5.96
C LYS A 105 -3.84 -14.21 -4.65
N LEU A 106 -3.19 -13.05 -4.47
CA LEU A 106 -3.41 -12.19 -3.30
C LEU A 106 -4.47 -11.14 -3.64
N GLU A 107 -5.39 -10.92 -2.71
CA GLU A 107 -6.40 -9.85 -2.79
C GLU A 107 -5.91 -8.63 -2.01
N ALA A 108 -5.20 -7.74 -2.68
CA ALA A 108 -4.68 -6.51 -2.10
C ALA A 108 -5.54 -5.30 -2.42
N LEU A 109 -5.49 -4.33 -1.51
CA LEU A 109 -6.08 -3.01 -1.64
C LEU A 109 -5.07 -1.93 -1.26
N GLY A 110 -5.38 -0.68 -1.57
CA GLY A 110 -4.66 0.49 -1.08
C GLY A 110 -5.62 1.65 -0.88
N PHE A 111 -5.09 2.80 -0.49
CA PHE A 111 -5.89 3.99 -0.26
C PHE A 111 -5.29 5.21 -0.96
N CYS A 112 -6.14 6.18 -1.29
CA CYS A 112 -5.67 7.46 -1.78
C CYS A 112 -6.61 8.61 -1.48
N GLU A 113 -6.03 9.81 -1.42
CA GLU A 113 -6.75 11.08 -1.46
C GLU A 113 -7.28 11.38 -2.88
N LYS A 114 -8.40 12.11 -2.93
CA LYS A 114 -9.08 12.55 -4.15
C LYS A 114 -8.16 13.10 -5.26
N PRO A 115 -7.16 13.97 -4.96
CA PRO A 115 -6.30 14.53 -5.99
C PRO A 115 -5.47 13.49 -6.76
N LEU A 116 -5.28 12.29 -6.20
CA LEU A 116 -4.48 11.23 -6.81
C LEU A 116 -5.30 10.31 -7.74
N ARG A 117 -6.63 10.39 -7.75
CA ARG A 117 -7.51 9.57 -8.61
C ARG A 117 -7.06 9.54 -10.08
N PRO A 118 -6.76 10.67 -10.75
CA PRO A 118 -6.42 10.66 -12.17
C PRO A 118 -5.14 9.87 -12.48
N TYR A 119 -4.21 9.78 -11.52
CA TYR A 119 -3.00 8.99 -11.68
C TYR A 119 -3.32 7.49 -11.69
N TYR A 120 -4.09 7.03 -10.71
CA TYR A 120 -4.45 5.62 -10.57
C TYR A 120 -5.39 5.15 -11.68
N GLU A 121 -6.34 5.97 -12.10
CA GLU A 121 -7.21 5.69 -13.24
C GLU A 121 -6.42 5.52 -14.54
N LYS A 122 -5.43 6.39 -14.81
CA LYS A 122 -4.52 6.26 -15.95
C LYS A 122 -3.70 4.98 -15.90
N CYS A 123 -3.44 4.45 -14.70
CA CYS A 123 -2.78 3.17 -14.51
C CYS A 123 -3.74 1.96 -14.62
N GLY A 124 -5.04 2.19 -14.87
CA GLY A 124 -6.05 1.15 -14.98
C GLY A 124 -6.50 0.57 -13.64
N ILE A 125 -6.27 1.28 -12.54
CA ILE A 125 -6.71 0.87 -11.20
C ILE A 125 -8.18 1.25 -11.04
N ARG A 126 -8.98 0.27 -10.60
CA ARG A 126 -10.38 0.52 -10.24
C ARG A 126 -10.41 1.18 -8.86
N ILE A 127 -11.32 2.14 -8.69
CA ILE A 127 -11.42 2.93 -7.46
C ILE A 127 -12.83 2.80 -6.89
N LEU A 128 -12.91 2.51 -5.59
CA LEU A 128 -14.11 2.67 -4.79
C LEU A 128 -14.12 4.09 -4.22
N TYR A 129 -14.80 4.99 -4.92
CA TYR A 129 -14.80 6.41 -4.58
C TYR A 129 -15.48 6.68 -3.24
N ASP A 130 -14.84 7.54 -2.45
CA ASP A 130 -15.32 8.06 -1.16
C ASP A 130 -15.55 6.96 -0.10
N GLN A 131 -15.08 5.73 -0.33
CA GLN A 131 -15.31 4.60 0.57
C GLN A 131 -14.31 4.49 1.73
N ALA A 132 -13.09 5.03 1.58
CA ALA A 132 -12.11 4.98 2.67
C ALA A 132 -12.54 5.81 3.89
N LYS A 133 -13.44 6.78 3.70
CA LYS A 133 -14.02 7.64 4.75
C LYS A 133 -14.84 6.87 5.80
N PHE A 134 -15.28 5.66 5.46
CA PHE A 134 -16.02 4.78 6.38
C PHE A 134 -15.11 3.80 7.11
N LEU A 135 -13.79 3.87 6.88
CA LEU A 135 -12.81 3.17 7.70
C LEU A 135 -12.57 3.95 9.00
N ARG A 136 -12.30 3.20 10.06
CA ARG A 136 -11.96 3.72 11.37
C ARG A 136 -10.65 3.12 11.84
N THR A 137 -9.74 3.97 12.31
CA THR A 137 -8.48 3.57 12.92
C THR A 137 -8.52 3.90 14.41
N ALA A 138 -7.91 3.06 15.24
CA ALA A 138 -7.83 3.31 16.67
C ALA A 138 -6.67 4.28 16.96
N GLU A 139 -6.98 5.45 17.52
CA GLU A 139 -5.98 6.39 18.04
C GLU A 139 -6.37 6.81 19.45
N GLN A 140 -5.45 6.66 20.42
CA GLN A 140 -5.66 7.10 21.81
C GLN A 140 -6.98 6.59 22.44
N ASN A 141 -7.38 5.34 22.14
CA ASN A 141 -8.65 4.70 22.54
C ASN A 141 -9.92 5.26 21.87
N GLU A 142 -9.79 6.06 20.82
CA GLU A 142 -10.89 6.55 20.01
C GLU A 142 -10.84 5.98 18.59
N TRP A 143 -12.01 5.85 17.97
CA TRP A 143 -12.14 5.44 16.57
C TRP A 143 -12.22 6.67 15.68
N ILE A 144 -11.13 6.99 15.00
CA ILE A 144 -11.06 8.15 14.11
C ILE A 144 -11.29 7.76 12.65
N PRO A 145 -11.92 8.61 11.82
CA PRO A 145 -12.03 8.38 10.39
C PRO A 145 -10.67 8.35 9.69
N SER A 146 -10.54 7.54 8.63
CA SER A 146 -9.38 7.61 7.73
C SER A 146 -9.23 9.00 7.10
N SER A 147 -7.99 9.41 6.87
CA SER A 147 -7.65 10.62 6.10
C SER A 147 -7.83 10.44 4.60
N ASP A 148 -7.81 9.19 4.09
CA ASP A 148 -7.98 8.91 2.67
C ASP A 148 -9.45 9.02 2.23
N ASP A 149 -9.65 9.36 0.95
CA ASP A 149 -10.99 9.41 0.36
C ASP A 149 -11.41 8.04 -0.17
N ASP A 150 -10.51 7.35 -0.88
CA ASP A 150 -10.86 6.25 -1.76
C ASP A 150 -10.13 4.95 -1.44
N ILE A 151 -10.73 3.83 -1.83
CA ILE A 151 -10.08 2.51 -1.79
C ILE A 151 -9.66 2.13 -3.22
N LEU A 152 -8.40 1.78 -3.38
CA LEU A 152 -7.80 1.28 -4.62
C LEU A 152 -7.97 -0.24 -4.69
N ASP A 153 -8.53 -0.73 -5.80
CA ASP A 153 -8.57 -2.15 -6.12
C ASP A 153 -7.32 -2.54 -6.92
N LEU A 154 -6.36 -3.13 -6.22
CA LEU A 154 -5.16 -3.68 -6.84
C LEU A 154 -5.47 -5.05 -7.43
N THR A 155 -6.19 -5.89 -6.68
CA THR A 155 -6.43 -7.32 -7.00
C THR A 155 -7.65 -7.93 -6.29
N LEU A 156 -8.62 -7.12 -5.85
CA LEU A 156 -9.78 -7.59 -5.10
C LEU A 156 -10.65 -8.54 -5.94
N SER A 157 -11.18 -9.57 -5.29
CA SER A 157 -12.24 -10.39 -5.85
C SER A 157 -13.55 -9.60 -5.98
N PRO A 158 -14.51 -10.07 -6.81
CA PRO A 158 -15.84 -9.47 -6.86
C PRO A 158 -16.54 -9.43 -5.48
N ALA A 159 -16.34 -10.44 -4.64
CA ALA A 159 -16.93 -10.52 -3.31
C ALA A 159 -16.35 -9.44 -2.38
N SER A 160 -15.02 -9.34 -2.29
CA SER A 160 -14.37 -8.30 -1.48
C SER A 160 -14.65 -6.89 -2.00
N TRP A 161 -14.71 -6.71 -3.31
CA TRP A 161 -15.14 -5.45 -3.91
C TRP A 161 -16.55 -5.05 -3.45
N GLN A 162 -17.53 -5.96 -3.55
CA GLN A 162 -18.91 -5.69 -3.11
C GLN A 162 -18.99 -5.40 -1.62
N GLN A 163 -18.24 -6.14 -0.80
CA GLN A 163 -18.17 -5.92 0.64
C GLN A 163 -17.67 -4.50 0.96
N LEU A 164 -16.57 -4.06 0.34
CA LEU A 164 -16.01 -2.73 0.54
C LEU A 164 -16.88 -1.61 -0.08
N GLN A 165 -17.60 -1.92 -1.16
CA GLN A 165 -18.57 -0.99 -1.75
C GLN A 165 -19.82 -0.79 -0.86
N SER A 166 -20.10 -1.71 0.05
CA SER A 166 -21.24 -1.60 0.97
C SER A 166 -20.98 -0.72 2.18
N LEU A 167 -19.76 -0.19 2.34
CA LEU A 167 -19.41 0.67 3.45
C LEU A 167 -20.23 1.97 3.40
N SER A 168 -20.64 2.44 4.58
CA SER A 168 -21.51 3.60 4.75
C SER A 168 -21.49 4.09 6.20
N PRO A 169 -22.16 5.21 6.55
CA PRO A 169 -22.28 5.63 7.94
C PRO A 169 -22.93 4.57 8.87
N ALA A 170 -23.75 3.68 8.31
CA ALA A 170 -24.40 2.59 9.04
C ALA A 170 -23.62 1.26 8.99
N ASN A 171 -22.55 1.19 8.19
CA ASN A 171 -21.75 -0.02 7.95
C ASN A 171 -20.27 0.37 7.86
N LEU A 172 -19.66 0.63 9.01
CA LEU A 172 -18.26 1.03 9.11
C LEU A 172 -17.34 -0.19 9.06
N ALA A 173 -16.10 0.03 8.64
CA ALA A 173 -15.02 -0.92 8.82
C ALA A 173 -14.02 -0.40 9.85
N TYR A 174 -13.49 -1.28 10.68
CA TYR A 174 -12.53 -0.94 11.72
C TYR A 174 -11.20 -1.61 11.41
N LEU A 175 -10.14 -0.82 11.32
CA LEU A 175 -8.78 -1.34 11.26
C LEU A 175 -8.47 -2.01 12.60
N VAL A 176 -8.04 -3.27 12.53
CA VAL A 176 -7.63 -4.05 13.69
C VAL A 176 -6.13 -4.32 13.55
N GLU A 177 -5.36 -3.80 14.49
CA GLU A 177 -3.96 -4.17 14.68
C GLU A 177 -3.90 -5.36 15.64
N ASP A 178 -3.01 -6.33 15.38
CA ASP A 178 -2.70 -7.43 16.30
C ASP A 178 -1.75 -6.99 17.43
#